data_AF-A0A3B9L6M4-F1
#
_entry.id   AF-A0A3B9L6M4-F1
#
_cell.length_a   1.000
_cell.length_b   1.000
_cell.length_c   1.000
_cell.angle_alpha   90.00
_cell.angle_beta   90.00
_cell.angle_gamma   90.00
#
_symmetry.space_group_name_H-M   'P 1'
#
loop_
_entity.id
_entity.type
_entity.pdbx_description
1 polymer ?
#
loop_
_entity_poly.entity_id
_entity_poly.type
_entity_poly.pdbx_seq_one_letter_code
_entity_poly.pdbx_strand_id
1 'polypeptide(L)'
;MRPILATISQQALRHNLKVVRSYAPNAKVMAVVKANAYGHGLFNVAHGLSDADGFAVLGLNEAIDLREAGFAQTILLLEGVFDIRELNIATSYHVDVVVHHPQQVEMLEQASLIMPINIHLKMNTGMNRLGFVPEAFIEAFLRLKACKNVEHITFMTHFATADEAIGIAAPLAKFKLATQTLHHDQSLANSASILLHPESHAEWIRPGIMLYGATPVSVTPAKAFDLKPVMQLTSEIIS
;
A
#
# COMPACT_ATOMS: atom_id res chain seq x y z
N MET A 1 25.18 27.02 -6.65
CA MET A 1 24.48 25.77 -6.31
C MET A 1 25.08 24.66 -7.17
N ARG A 2 25.23 23.42 -6.67
CA ARG A 2 25.71 22.31 -7.53
C ARG A 2 24.71 22.13 -8.67
N PRO A 3 25.13 22.03 -9.95
CA PRO A 3 24.20 21.96 -11.07
C PRO A 3 23.67 20.52 -11.19
N ILE A 4 22.89 20.07 -10.21
CA ILE A 4 22.18 18.80 -10.18
C ILE A 4 20.85 19.02 -9.47
N LEU A 5 19.74 18.80 -10.17
CA LEU A 5 18.39 19.13 -9.70
C LEU A 5 17.39 18.05 -10.10
N ALA A 6 16.63 17.56 -9.12
CA ALA A 6 15.46 16.71 -9.33
C ALA A 6 14.18 17.57 -9.20
N THR A 7 13.51 17.82 -10.32
CA THR A 7 12.24 18.57 -10.37
C THR A 7 11.06 17.61 -10.31
N ILE A 8 10.08 17.89 -9.45
CA ILE A 8 8.93 17.02 -9.18
C ILE A 8 7.64 17.68 -9.67
N SER A 9 6.97 17.06 -10.65
CA SER A 9 5.76 17.60 -11.26
C SER A 9 4.49 17.25 -10.50
N GLN A 10 3.94 18.24 -9.81
CA GLN A 10 2.64 18.15 -9.13
C GLN A 10 1.48 17.84 -10.09
N GLN A 11 1.54 18.36 -11.31
CA GLN A 11 0.53 18.10 -12.33
C GLN A 11 0.57 16.66 -12.83
N ALA A 12 1.76 16.09 -12.99
CA ALA A 12 1.91 14.69 -13.40
C ALA A 12 1.39 13.73 -12.31
N LEU A 13 1.63 14.02 -11.03
CA LEU A 13 1.07 13.25 -9.91
C LEU A 13 -0.47 13.22 -9.96
N ARG A 14 -1.12 14.38 -10.04
CA ARG A 14 -2.57 14.48 -10.15
C ARG A 14 -3.12 13.78 -11.40
N HIS A 15 -2.40 13.88 -12.52
CA HIS A 15 -2.76 13.17 -13.76
C HIS A 15 -2.71 11.66 -13.55
N ASN A 16 -1.61 11.13 -13.03
CA ASN A 16 -1.43 9.69 -12.83
C ASN A 16 -2.43 9.14 -11.81
N LEU A 17 -2.81 9.90 -10.79
CA LEU A 17 -3.89 9.52 -9.87
C LEU A 17 -5.24 9.39 -10.59
N LYS A 18 -5.56 10.29 -11.53
CA LYS A 18 -6.77 10.16 -12.36
C LYS A 18 -6.73 8.92 -13.25
N VAL A 19 -5.57 8.62 -13.84
CA VAL A 19 -5.37 7.39 -14.62
C VAL A 19 -5.61 6.15 -13.75
N VAL A 20 -5.01 6.09 -12.54
CA VAL A 20 -5.28 5.01 -11.58
C VAL A 20 -6.78 4.83 -11.36
N ARG A 21 -7.51 5.93 -11.08
CA ARG A 21 -8.96 5.87 -10.85
C ARG A 21 -9.74 5.45 -12.09
N SER A 22 -9.28 5.74 -13.31
CA SER A 22 -9.95 5.24 -14.52
C SER A 22 -9.81 3.74 -14.73
N TYR A 23 -8.72 3.13 -14.24
CA TYR A 23 -8.57 1.67 -14.27
C TYR A 23 -9.43 0.99 -13.21
N ALA A 24 -9.55 1.56 -12.01
CA ALA A 24 -10.29 0.98 -10.89
C ALA A 24 -11.30 1.99 -10.30
N PRO A 25 -12.40 2.31 -11.01
CA PRO A 25 -13.31 3.41 -10.65
C PRO A 25 -14.08 3.19 -9.35
N ASN A 26 -14.22 1.94 -8.91
CA ASN A 26 -14.96 1.58 -7.71
C ASN A 26 -14.06 1.34 -6.49
N ALA A 27 -12.73 1.34 -6.66
CA ALA A 27 -11.79 1.06 -5.58
C ALA A 27 -11.27 2.35 -4.95
N LYS A 28 -11.01 2.28 -3.64
CA LYS A 28 -10.26 3.31 -2.93
C LYS A 28 -8.78 3.20 -3.28
N VAL A 29 -8.11 4.35 -3.38
CA VAL A 29 -6.70 4.46 -3.75
C VAL A 29 -5.83 4.67 -2.52
N MET A 30 -5.05 3.66 -2.18
CA MET A 30 -3.98 3.74 -1.18
C MET A 30 -2.66 4.06 -1.87
N ALA A 31 -2.31 5.34 -1.97
CA ALA A 31 -1.10 5.80 -2.63
C ALA A 31 0.16 5.36 -1.87
N VAL A 32 1.01 4.55 -2.50
CA VAL A 32 2.24 4.04 -1.85
C VAL A 32 3.34 5.09 -1.94
N VAL A 33 3.67 5.70 -0.80
CA VAL A 33 4.61 6.83 -0.66
C VAL A 33 5.82 6.52 0.23
N LYS A 34 6.10 5.23 0.44
CA LYS A 34 7.29 4.75 1.16
C LYS A 34 8.62 5.21 0.55
N ALA A 35 9.68 5.13 1.35
CA ALA A 35 11.05 5.42 0.94
C ALA A 35 11.17 6.84 0.37
N ASN A 36 10.65 7.81 1.14
CA ASN A 36 10.58 9.22 0.73
C ASN A 36 9.85 9.40 -0.61
N ALA A 37 8.71 8.72 -0.76
CA ALA A 37 7.91 8.64 -1.97
C ALA A 37 8.73 8.26 -3.21
N TYR A 38 9.43 7.13 -3.14
CA TYR A 38 10.29 6.63 -4.24
C TYR A 38 11.33 7.67 -4.67
N GLY A 39 11.88 8.42 -3.72
CA GLY A 39 12.86 9.50 -3.95
C GLY A 39 12.28 10.82 -4.48
N HIS A 40 10.96 10.95 -4.61
CA HIS A 40 10.31 12.19 -5.08
C HIS A 40 10.03 13.20 -3.97
N GLY A 41 10.26 12.83 -2.70
CA GLY A 41 9.99 13.66 -1.54
C GLY A 41 8.58 13.39 -1.00
N LEU A 42 8.49 12.93 0.25
CA LEU A 42 7.23 12.55 0.91
C LEU A 42 6.18 13.65 0.79
N PHE A 43 6.50 14.87 1.24
CA PHE A 43 5.55 15.98 1.19
C PHE A 43 5.23 16.44 -0.23
N ASN A 44 6.21 16.45 -1.14
CA ASN A 44 5.94 16.81 -2.54
C ASN A 44 4.85 15.91 -3.11
N VAL A 45 4.96 14.60 -2.84
CA VAL A 45 4.04 13.61 -3.38
C VAL A 45 2.71 13.61 -2.65
N ALA A 46 2.71 13.72 -1.32
CA ALA A 46 1.50 13.79 -0.53
C ALA A 46 0.60 14.98 -0.93
N HIS A 47 1.18 16.16 -1.19
CA HIS A 47 0.43 17.31 -1.70
C HIS A 47 -0.09 17.07 -3.13
N GLY A 48 0.71 16.45 -4.01
CA GLY A 48 0.29 16.14 -5.37
C GLY A 48 -0.78 15.05 -5.47
N LEU A 49 -0.92 14.26 -4.41
CA LEU A 49 -1.85 13.15 -4.27
C LEU A 49 -2.85 13.36 -3.13
N SER A 50 -3.16 14.62 -2.80
CA SER A 50 -4.12 14.95 -1.73
C SER A 50 -5.50 14.30 -1.93
N ASP A 51 -5.87 14.03 -3.18
CA ASP A 51 -7.14 13.41 -3.54
C ASP A 51 -7.12 11.87 -3.46
N ALA A 52 -6.02 11.26 -3.01
CA ALA A 52 -5.98 9.82 -2.73
C ALA A 52 -6.80 9.51 -1.47
N ASP A 53 -7.36 8.30 -1.40
CA ASP A 53 -8.17 7.87 -0.25
C ASP A 53 -7.31 7.51 0.97
N GLY A 54 -6.05 7.11 0.72
CA GLY A 54 -5.07 6.80 1.76
C GLY A 54 -3.63 6.87 1.28
N PHE A 55 -2.69 6.85 2.22
CA PHE A 55 -1.25 6.73 2.00
C PHE A 55 -0.69 5.47 2.63
N ALA A 56 0.21 4.78 1.92
CA ALA A 56 0.91 3.62 2.44
C ALA A 56 2.42 3.89 2.56
N VAL A 57 2.95 3.68 3.76
CA VAL A 57 4.34 3.97 4.17
C VAL A 57 5.01 2.71 4.74
N LEU A 58 6.32 2.79 5.01
CA LEU A 58 7.07 1.69 5.66
C LEU A 58 7.40 1.98 7.12
N GLY A 59 7.67 3.24 7.46
CA GLY A 59 8.04 3.62 8.82
C GLY A 59 6.97 4.45 9.51
N LEU A 60 6.87 4.31 10.83
CA LEU A 60 6.03 5.17 11.65
C LEU A 60 6.40 6.65 11.53
N ASN A 61 7.69 6.98 11.37
CA ASN A 61 8.12 8.37 11.21
C ASN A 61 7.47 9.00 9.97
N GLU A 62 7.42 8.30 8.83
CA GLU A 62 6.75 8.80 7.62
C GLU A 62 5.24 9.00 7.87
N ALA A 63 4.61 8.12 8.67
CA ALA A 63 3.20 8.25 9.03
C ALA A 63 2.93 9.45 9.96
N ILE A 64 3.80 9.65 10.95
CA ILE A 64 3.74 10.78 11.89
C ILE A 64 3.95 12.09 11.13
N ASP A 65 4.96 12.17 10.28
CA ASP A 65 5.26 13.34 9.45
C ASP A 65 4.02 13.75 8.62
N LEU A 66 3.32 12.79 8.02
CA LEU A 66 2.08 13.06 7.29
C LEU A 66 0.96 13.58 8.21
N ARG A 67 0.79 12.99 9.40
CA ARG A 67 -0.25 13.43 10.35
C ARG A 67 0.03 14.82 10.89
N GLU A 68 1.26 15.11 11.30
CA GLU A 68 1.67 16.43 11.80
C GLU A 68 1.58 17.50 10.71
N ALA A 69 1.77 17.13 9.44
CA ALA A 69 1.53 18.01 8.30
C ALA A 69 0.03 18.20 7.96
N GLY A 70 -0.89 17.57 8.68
CA GLY A 70 -2.34 17.77 8.54
C GLY A 70 -3.03 16.85 7.52
N PHE A 71 -2.37 15.80 7.02
CA PHE A 71 -3.03 14.82 6.17
C PHE A 71 -3.98 13.95 6.99
N ALA A 72 -5.27 13.95 6.63
CA ALA A 72 -6.36 13.25 7.33
C ALA A 72 -6.76 11.92 6.66
N GLN A 73 -6.21 11.61 5.48
CA GLN A 73 -6.45 10.38 4.73
C GLN A 73 -6.07 9.14 5.57
N THR A 74 -6.59 7.96 5.23
CA THR A 74 -6.12 6.71 5.86
C THR A 74 -4.60 6.57 5.69
N ILE A 75 -3.85 6.18 6.72
CA ILE A 75 -2.43 5.86 6.58
C ILE A 75 -2.22 4.40 6.96
N LEU A 76 -1.54 3.64 6.11
CA LEU A 76 -1.26 2.22 6.31
C LEU A 76 0.24 1.95 6.42
N LEU A 77 0.65 1.29 7.50
CA LEU A 77 2.00 0.79 7.69
C LEU A 77 2.17 -0.60 7.05
N LEU A 78 2.81 -0.66 5.87
CA LEU A 78 2.82 -1.84 5.00
C LEU A 78 3.54 -3.07 5.55
N GLU A 79 4.47 -2.87 6.48
CA GLU A 79 5.22 -3.93 7.16
C GLU A 79 4.69 -4.21 8.57
N GLY A 80 3.64 -3.50 8.97
CA GLY A 80 3.12 -3.56 10.32
C GLY A 80 4.09 -2.98 11.34
N VAL A 81 3.85 -3.32 12.59
CA VAL A 81 4.68 -2.94 13.73
C VAL A 81 5.73 -4.00 14.04
N PHE A 82 6.83 -3.58 14.65
CA PHE A 82 7.89 -4.45 15.14
C PHE A 82 7.93 -4.56 16.67
N ASP A 83 7.21 -3.70 17.38
CA ASP A 83 7.15 -3.65 18.85
C ASP A 83 5.76 -3.23 19.34
N ILE A 84 5.33 -3.72 20.51
CA ILE A 84 4.03 -3.37 21.11
C ILE A 84 3.87 -1.85 21.39
N ARG A 85 4.97 -1.13 21.63
CA ARG A 85 4.98 0.33 21.81
C ARG A 85 4.59 1.05 20.51
N GLU A 86 4.94 0.49 19.37
CA GLU A 86 4.58 1.04 18.06
C GLU A 86 3.06 0.98 17.82
N LEU A 87 2.33 0.01 18.40
CA LEU A 87 0.87 -0.02 18.33
C LEU A 87 0.23 1.18 19.06
N ASN A 88 0.79 1.60 20.19
CA ASN A 88 0.32 2.79 20.91
C ASN A 88 0.60 4.07 20.13
N ILE A 89 1.73 4.14 19.45
CA ILE A 89 2.06 5.26 18.56
C ILE A 89 1.10 5.26 17.36
N ALA A 90 0.94 4.12 16.68
CA ALA A 90 0.07 3.99 15.52
C ALA A 90 -1.38 4.39 15.85
N THR A 91 -1.92 3.92 16.98
CA THR A 91 -3.27 4.31 17.43
C THR A 91 -3.38 5.80 17.76
N SER A 92 -2.41 6.39 18.45
CA SER A 92 -2.39 7.84 18.75
C SER A 92 -2.45 8.70 17.49
N TYR A 93 -1.82 8.23 16.42
CA TYR A 93 -1.78 8.90 15.11
C TYR A 93 -2.82 8.38 14.11
N HIS A 94 -3.76 7.51 14.52
CA HIS A 94 -4.78 6.91 13.63
C HIS A 94 -4.14 6.30 12.37
N VAL A 95 -3.11 5.47 12.57
CA VAL A 95 -2.38 4.75 11.53
C VAL A 95 -2.81 3.29 11.56
N ASP A 96 -3.31 2.79 10.44
CA ASP A 96 -3.65 1.39 10.24
C ASP A 96 -2.37 0.56 10.07
N VAL A 97 -2.40 -0.72 10.47
CA VAL A 97 -1.22 -1.58 10.44
C VAL A 97 -1.46 -2.87 9.68
N VAL A 98 -0.48 -3.32 8.90
CA VAL A 98 -0.49 -4.67 8.33
C VAL A 98 -0.13 -5.69 9.42
N VAL A 99 -0.89 -6.78 9.51
CA VAL A 99 -0.58 -7.93 10.37
C VAL A 99 -0.24 -9.12 9.47
N HIS A 100 0.97 -9.64 9.60
CA HIS A 100 1.52 -10.65 8.69
C HIS A 100 2.33 -11.75 9.38
N HIS A 101 2.46 -11.68 10.70
CA HIS A 101 3.23 -12.62 11.52
C HIS A 101 2.53 -12.93 12.86
N PRO A 102 2.61 -14.18 13.40
CA PRO A 102 1.95 -14.54 14.67
C PRO A 102 2.30 -13.63 15.84
N GLN A 103 3.56 -13.20 15.94
CA GLN A 103 4.00 -12.28 17.00
C GLN A 103 3.23 -10.95 17.00
N GLN A 104 2.80 -10.45 15.83
CA GLN A 104 1.99 -9.22 15.75
C GLN A 104 0.55 -9.45 16.25
N VAL A 105 0.02 -10.66 16.09
CA VAL A 105 -1.27 -11.06 16.69
C VAL A 105 -1.15 -11.05 18.20
N GLU A 106 -0.09 -11.64 18.75
CA GLU A 106 0.19 -11.64 20.19
C GLU A 106 0.37 -10.22 20.74
N MET A 107 1.08 -9.35 20.03
CA MET A 107 1.22 -7.93 20.40
C MET A 107 -0.15 -7.25 20.49
N LEU A 108 -1.04 -7.47 19.51
CA LEU A 108 -2.39 -6.91 19.51
C LEU A 108 -3.24 -7.47 20.65
N GLU A 109 -3.15 -8.77 20.97
CA GLU A 109 -3.88 -9.37 22.08
C GLU A 109 -3.41 -8.87 23.45
N GLN A 110 -2.12 -8.58 23.61
CA GLN A 110 -1.50 -8.15 24.87
C GLN A 110 -1.53 -6.63 25.06
N ALA A 111 -1.73 -5.85 23.99
CA ALA A 111 -1.70 -4.41 24.06
C ALA A 111 -2.83 -3.83 24.93
N SER A 112 -2.53 -2.71 25.58
CA SER A 112 -3.53 -1.83 26.18
C SER A 112 -3.57 -0.56 25.34
N LEU A 113 -4.36 -0.58 24.26
CA LEU A 113 -4.46 0.54 23.33
C LEU A 113 -5.47 1.58 23.85
N ILE A 114 -5.20 2.85 23.55
CA ILE A 114 -6.12 3.96 23.87
C ILE A 114 -7.42 3.88 23.06
N MET A 115 -7.37 3.24 21.89
CA MET A 115 -8.51 2.95 21.03
C MET A 115 -8.19 1.73 20.15
N PRO A 116 -9.22 0.99 19.69
CA PRO A 116 -9.03 -0.08 18.71
C PRO A 116 -8.40 0.44 17.40
N ILE A 117 -7.62 -0.41 16.72
CA ILE A 117 -6.89 -0.09 15.49
C ILE A 117 -7.48 -0.86 14.31
N ASN A 118 -7.50 -0.26 13.12
CA ASN A 118 -7.79 -1.03 11.90
C ASN A 118 -6.54 -1.79 11.45
N ILE A 119 -6.75 -2.98 10.92
CA ILE A 119 -5.67 -3.81 10.42
C ILE A 119 -5.89 -4.28 8.99
N HIS A 120 -4.77 -4.53 8.31
CA HIS A 120 -4.72 -5.27 7.07
C HIS A 120 -4.09 -6.64 7.32
N LEU A 121 -4.91 -7.68 7.46
CA LEU A 121 -4.42 -9.04 7.66
C LEU A 121 -3.89 -9.60 6.34
N LYS A 122 -2.61 -9.96 6.31
CA LYS A 122 -1.90 -10.29 5.07
C LYS A 122 -1.68 -11.78 4.88
N MET A 123 -2.18 -12.28 3.76
CA MET A 123 -1.93 -13.65 3.29
C MET A 123 -0.69 -13.68 2.40
N ASN A 124 0.15 -14.70 2.58
CA ASN A 124 1.17 -15.06 1.62
C ASN A 124 0.57 -16.00 0.56
N THR A 125 0.35 -15.47 -0.63
CA THR A 125 -0.20 -16.24 -1.75
C THR A 125 0.86 -16.83 -2.67
N GLY A 126 2.15 -16.53 -2.46
CA GLY A 126 3.25 -17.06 -3.27
C GLY A 126 4.49 -16.15 -3.37
N MET A 127 4.44 -14.91 -2.89
CA MET A 127 5.62 -14.02 -2.88
C MET A 127 6.68 -14.49 -1.86
N ASN A 128 6.29 -15.24 -0.83
CA ASN A 128 7.18 -15.81 0.19
C ASN A 128 8.10 -14.78 0.86
N ARG A 129 7.56 -13.57 1.08
CA ARG A 129 8.25 -12.50 1.82
C ARG A 129 7.61 -12.21 3.17
N LEU A 130 6.31 -11.86 3.16
CA LEU A 130 5.52 -11.58 4.37
C LEU A 130 4.11 -12.13 4.18
N GLY A 131 3.46 -12.49 5.28
CA GLY A 131 2.07 -12.93 5.32
C GLY A 131 1.91 -14.38 5.76
N PHE A 132 0.72 -14.69 6.25
CA PHE A 132 0.37 -16.03 6.70
C PHE A 132 0.07 -16.93 5.50
N VAL A 133 0.50 -18.19 5.58
CA VAL A 133 -0.05 -19.23 4.69
C VAL A 133 -1.56 -19.38 4.93
N PRO A 134 -2.35 -19.86 3.95
CA PRO A 134 -3.81 -19.88 4.04
C PRO A 134 -4.39 -20.46 5.33
N GLU A 135 -3.82 -21.53 5.86
CA GLU A 135 -4.30 -22.19 7.09
C GLU A 135 -4.07 -21.29 8.31
N ALA A 136 -2.84 -20.77 8.45
CA ALA A 136 -2.48 -19.85 9.53
C ALA A 136 -3.19 -18.49 9.41
N PHE A 137 -3.58 -18.09 8.20
CA PHE A 137 -4.35 -16.86 7.96
C PHE A 137 -5.72 -16.94 8.62
N ILE A 138 -6.42 -18.07 8.50
CA ILE A 138 -7.74 -18.27 9.12
C ILE A 138 -7.64 -18.31 10.64
N GLU A 139 -6.62 -18.97 11.18
CA GLU A 139 -6.36 -18.96 12.62
C GLU A 139 -6.10 -17.53 13.14
N ALA A 140 -5.20 -16.80 12.49
CA ALA A 140 -4.91 -15.41 12.83
C ALA A 140 -6.15 -14.52 12.73
N PHE A 141 -6.96 -14.69 11.68
CA PHE A 141 -8.21 -13.97 11.50
C PHE A 141 -9.19 -14.20 12.66
N LEU A 142 -9.41 -15.44 13.08
CA LEU A 142 -10.32 -15.76 14.18
C LEU A 142 -9.87 -15.13 15.50
N ARG A 143 -8.56 -15.17 15.79
CA ARG A 143 -7.97 -14.52 16.95
C ARG A 143 -8.14 -13.00 16.91
N LEU A 144 -7.80 -12.38 15.79
CA LEU A 144 -7.88 -10.93 15.61
C LEU A 144 -9.32 -10.43 15.62
N LYS A 145 -10.28 -11.18 15.07
CA LYS A 145 -11.71 -10.87 15.12
C LYS A 145 -12.26 -10.85 16.55
N ALA A 146 -11.70 -11.68 17.44
CA ALA A 146 -12.07 -11.71 18.86
C ALA A 146 -11.27 -10.69 19.70
N CYS A 147 -10.27 -10.03 19.12
CA CYS A 147 -9.39 -9.12 19.83
C CYS A 147 -10.05 -7.74 19.97
N LYS A 148 -10.31 -7.31 21.21
CA LYS A 148 -10.89 -5.99 21.51
C LYS A 148 -10.10 -4.79 20.98
N ASN A 149 -8.82 -4.98 20.67
CA ASN A 149 -7.93 -3.95 20.17
C ASN A 149 -8.03 -3.78 18.65
N VAL A 150 -8.82 -4.61 17.95
CA VAL A 150 -8.98 -4.57 16.49
C VAL A 150 -10.39 -4.08 16.16
N GLU A 151 -10.49 -2.97 15.42
CA GLU A 151 -11.76 -2.38 14.99
C GLU A 151 -12.26 -3.01 13.69
N HIS A 152 -11.44 -2.91 12.64
CA HIS A 152 -11.77 -3.38 11.29
C HIS A 152 -10.64 -4.24 10.72
N ILE A 153 -11.02 -5.28 9.97
CA ILE A 153 -10.08 -6.18 9.30
C ILE A 153 -10.30 -6.10 7.79
N THR A 154 -9.25 -5.70 7.08
CA THR A 154 -9.13 -5.77 5.62
C THR A 154 -8.21 -6.93 5.24
N PHE A 155 -8.61 -7.79 4.31
CA PHE A 155 -7.75 -8.87 3.83
C PHE A 155 -6.80 -8.38 2.76
N MET A 156 -5.54 -8.78 2.84
CA MET A 156 -4.50 -8.26 1.97
C MET A 156 -3.66 -9.40 1.38
N THR A 157 -3.26 -9.27 0.13
CA THR A 157 -2.11 -9.98 -0.42
C THR A 157 -1.30 -9.06 -1.33
N HIS A 158 -0.16 -9.55 -1.84
CA HIS A 158 0.62 -8.87 -2.86
C HIS A 158 1.12 -9.87 -3.90
N PHE A 159 0.89 -9.55 -5.18
CA PHE A 159 1.30 -10.41 -6.29
C PHE A 159 2.77 -10.17 -6.65
N ALA A 160 3.50 -11.26 -6.88
CA ALA A 160 4.92 -11.24 -7.22
C ALA A 160 5.18 -11.09 -8.73
N THR A 161 4.27 -11.62 -9.56
CA THR A 161 4.47 -11.84 -11.00
C THR A 161 3.38 -11.18 -11.85
N ALA A 162 2.79 -10.08 -11.36
CA ALA A 162 1.66 -9.43 -12.01
C ALA A 162 2.02 -8.80 -13.37
N ASP A 163 3.29 -8.48 -13.59
CA ASP A 163 3.85 -7.93 -14.82
C ASP A 163 4.47 -9.01 -15.74
N GLU A 164 4.43 -10.28 -15.33
CA GLU A 164 4.98 -11.41 -16.07
C GLU A 164 3.87 -12.25 -16.73
N ALA A 165 4.26 -13.11 -17.68
CA ALA A 165 3.34 -14.02 -18.36
C ALA A 165 2.67 -15.03 -17.41
N ILE A 166 3.32 -15.37 -16.29
CA ILE A 166 2.74 -16.24 -15.25
C ILE A 166 1.49 -15.58 -14.62
N GLY A 167 1.48 -14.25 -14.53
CA GLY A 167 0.34 -13.47 -14.07
C GLY A 167 -0.03 -13.72 -12.60
N ILE A 168 -1.31 -13.54 -12.27
CA ILE A 168 -1.82 -13.61 -10.88
C ILE A 168 -2.83 -14.73 -10.63
N ALA A 169 -3.17 -15.54 -11.64
CA ALA A 169 -4.29 -16.48 -11.56
C ALA A 169 -4.16 -17.45 -10.39
N ALA A 170 -3.00 -18.10 -10.23
CA ALA A 170 -2.74 -19.05 -9.15
C ALA A 170 -2.77 -18.39 -7.75
N PRO A 171 -2.03 -17.28 -7.47
CA PRO A 171 -2.11 -16.63 -6.17
C PRO A 171 -3.50 -16.03 -5.87
N LEU A 172 -4.23 -15.54 -6.88
CA LEU A 172 -5.59 -15.03 -6.71
C LEU A 172 -6.57 -16.16 -6.37
N ALA A 173 -6.48 -17.31 -7.05
CA ALA A 173 -7.31 -18.47 -6.75
C ALA A 173 -7.06 -18.99 -5.33
N LYS A 174 -5.80 -19.04 -4.89
CA LYS A 174 -5.43 -19.39 -3.51
C LYS A 174 -6.06 -18.44 -2.49
N PHE A 175 -5.97 -17.13 -2.75
CA PHE A 175 -6.58 -16.12 -1.89
C PHE A 175 -8.10 -16.30 -1.81
N LYS A 176 -8.77 -16.38 -2.96
CA LYS A 176 -10.23 -16.54 -3.05
C LYS A 176 -10.71 -17.82 -2.37
N LEU A 177 -10.01 -18.94 -2.53
CA LEU A 177 -10.36 -20.20 -1.89
C LEU A 177 -10.31 -20.08 -0.36
N ALA A 178 -9.25 -19.47 0.16
CA ALA A 178 -9.08 -19.28 1.59
C ALA A 178 -10.12 -18.31 2.19
N THR A 179 -10.55 -17.30 1.44
CA THR A 179 -11.50 -16.28 1.93
C THR A 179 -12.93 -16.49 1.44
N GLN A 180 -13.26 -17.60 0.77
CA GLN A 180 -14.54 -17.77 0.06
C GLN A 180 -15.79 -17.65 0.95
N THR A 181 -15.68 -17.98 2.23
CA THR A 181 -16.78 -17.92 3.22
C THR A 181 -16.73 -16.65 4.09
N LEU A 182 -15.79 -15.75 3.83
CA LEU A 182 -15.51 -14.58 4.64
C LEU A 182 -15.76 -13.31 3.83
N HIS A 183 -16.64 -12.45 4.32
CA HIS A 183 -17.00 -11.18 3.67
C HIS A 183 -16.30 -10.02 4.38
N HIS A 184 -15.14 -9.62 3.86
CA HIS A 184 -14.32 -8.50 4.35
C HIS A 184 -13.79 -7.71 3.17
N ASP A 185 -13.54 -6.41 3.38
CA ASP A 185 -12.80 -5.57 2.45
C ASP A 185 -11.47 -6.22 2.08
N GLN A 186 -11.03 -6.04 0.84
CA GLN A 186 -9.83 -6.65 0.30
C GLN A 186 -8.92 -5.60 -0.35
N SER A 187 -7.62 -5.85 -0.22
CA SER A 187 -6.58 -5.07 -0.88
C SER A 187 -5.56 -5.98 -1.54
N LEU A 188 -5.63 -6.12 -2.86
CA LEU A 188 -4.83 -7.10 -3.60
C LEU A 188 -3.91 -6.43 -4.62
N ALA A 189 -4.45 -5.51 -5.42
CA ALA A 189 -3.78 -4.98 -6.60
C ALA A 189 -2.65 -3.99 -6.28
N ASN A 190 -1.47 -4.27 -6.83
CA ASN A 190 -0.36 -3.31 -6.97
C ASN A 190 -0.44 -2.61 -8.34
N SER A 191 0.53 -1.75 -8.68
CA SER A 191 0.54 -1.04 -9.97
C SER A 191 0.36 -1.95 -11.19
N ALA A 192 1.04 -3.09 -11.26
CA ALA A 192 0.91 -4.02 -12.38
C ALA A 192 -0.48 -4.66 -12.43
N SER A 193 -0.98 -5.10 -11.27
CA SER A 193 -2.32 -5.68 -11.15
C SER A 193 -3.43 -4.69 -11.51
N ILE A 194 -3.27 -3.41 -11.16
CA ILE A 194 -4.24 -2.36 -11.53
C ILE A 194 -4.36 -2.26 -13.06
N LEU A 195 -3.23 -2.29 -13.77
CA LEU A 195 -3.19 -2.11 -15.22
C LEU A 195 -3.60 -3.36 -16.01
N LEU A 196 -3.27 -4.55 -15.51
CA LEU A 196 -3.34 -5.79 -16.29
C LEU A 196 -4.40 -6.78 -15.80
N HIS A 197 -4.86 -6.68 -14.54
CA HIS A 197 -5.66 -7.72 -13.89
C HIS A 197 -6.85 -7.11 -13.12
N PRO A 198 -7.89 -6.61 -13.82
CA PRO A 198 -9.01 -5.89 -13.21
C PRO A 198 -9.81 -6.70 -12.18
N GLU A 199 -9.79 -8.03 -12.27
CA GLU A 199 -10.41 -8.94 -11.31
C GLU A 199 -9.76 -8.91 -9.91
N SER A 200 -8.67 -8.16 -9.74
CA SER A 200 -7.93 -8.01 -8.47
C SER A 200 -8.11 -6.65 -7.78
N HIS A 201 -8.87 -5.71 -8.37
CA HIS A 201 -8.99 -4.35 -7.83
C HIS A 201 -9.60 -4.30 -6.43
N ALA A 202 -10.70 -5.03 -6.23
CA ALA A 202 -11.43 -5.11 -4.96
C ALA A 202 -11.71 -3.73 -4.32
N GLU A 203 -11.75 -3.64 -2.98
CA GLU A 203 -12.11 -2.42 -2.26
C GLU A 203 -10.96 -1.40 -2.20
N TRP A 204 -9.71 -1.87 -2.06
CA TRP A 204 -8.52 -1.02 -1.95
C TRP A 204 -7.41 -1.43 -2.93
N ILE A 205 -7.07 -0.54 -3.84
CA ILE A 205 -5.88 -0.69 -4.70
C ILE A 205 -4.68 0.06 -4.14
N ARG A 206 -3.46 -0.44 -4.40
CA ARG A 206 -2.21 0.11 -3.87
C ARG A 206 -1.23 0.49 -4.98
N PRO A 207 -1.52 1.53 -5.77
CA PRO A 207 -0.60 2.00 -6.78
C PRO A 207 0.66 2.58 -6.11
N GLY A 208 1.82 2.14 -6.58
CA GLY A 208 3.12 2.71 -6.24
C GLY A 208 3.72 3.33 -7.49
N ILE A 209 4.59 2.57 -8.16
CA ILE A 209 5.41 3.05 -9.28
C ILE A 209 4.62 3.78 -10.40
N MET A 210 3.37 3.40 -10.67
CA MET A 210 2.54 4.05 -11.69
C MET A 210 2.14 5.49 -11.34
N LEU A 211 2.00 5.82 -10.05
CA LEU A 211 1.72 7.21 -9.61
C LEU A 211 2.87 8.16 -10.00
N TYR A 212 4.09 7.62 -10.10
CA TYR A 212 5.31 8.36 -10.42
C TYR A 212 5.58 8.45 -11.93
N GLY A 213 4.68 7.93 -12.76
CA GLY A 213 4.82 7.98 -14.21
C GLY A 213 5.72 6.91 -14.80
N ALA A 214 6.02 5.87 -14.04
CA ALA A 214 6.83 4.74 -14.47
C ALA A 214 5.98 3.49 -14.65
N THR A 215 6.27 2.73 -15.71
CA THR A 215 5.57 1.49 -16.01
C THR A 215 6.01 0.39 -15.03
N PRO A 216 5.06 -0.36 -14.44
CA PRO A 216 5.39 -1.58 -13.72
C PRO A 216 5.56 -2.78 -14.67
N VAL A 217 5.39 -2.61 -15.98
CA VAL A 217 5.38 -3.69 -16.98
C VAL A 217 6.61 -3.56 -17.88
N SER A 218 7.51 -4.54 -17.79
CA SER A 218 8.84 -4.49 -18.43
C SER A 218 8.83 -4.18 -19.93
N VAL A 219 7.84 -4.68 -20.68
CA VAL A 219 7.78 -4.54 -22.16
C VAL A 219 6.90 -3.38 -22.64
N THR A 220 6.11 -2.77 -21.77
CA THR A 220 5.13 -1.73 -22.16
C THR A 220 5.52 -0.38 -21.57
N PRO A 221 5.83 0.64 -22.40
CA PRO A 221 6.27 1.93 -21.89
C PRO A 221 5.15 2.66 -21.14
N ALA A 222 5.52 3.51 -20.17
CA ALA A 222 4.59 4.26 -19.33
C ALA A 222 3.54 5.06 -20.13
N LYS A 223 3.96 5.64 -21.27
CA LYS A 223 3.09 6.41 -22.17
C LYS A 223 1.93 5.58 -22.75
N ALA A 224 2.10 4.28 -22.93
CA ALA A 224 1.01 3.41 -23.42
C ALA A 224 -0.13 3.27 -22.41
N PHE A 225 0.13 3.55 -21.13
CA PHE A 225 -0.85 3.61 -20.06
C PHE A 225 -1.26 5.06 -19.70
N ASP A 226 -0.94 6.03 -20.56
CA ASP A 226 -1.13 7.48 -20.31
C ASP A 226 -0.47 7.98 -19.01
N LEU A 227 0.60 7.32 -18.56
CA LEU A 227 1.34 7.74 -17.38
C LEU A 227 2.35 8.83 -17.74
N LYS A 228 2.38 9.91 -16.96
CA LYS A 228 3.28 11.05 -17.13
C LYS A 228 4.43 11.00 -16.12
N PRO A 229 5.70 11.08 -16.56
CA PRO A 229 6.83 11.06 -15.65
C PRO A 229 6.74 12.22 -14.64
N VAL A 230 6.94 11.90 -13.35
CA VAL A 230 6.85 12.89 -12.28
C VAL A 230 8.19 13.58 -12.01
N MET A 231 9.29 12.82 -12.01
CA MET A 231 10.63 13.37 -11.77
C MET A 231 11.36 13.68 -13.07
N GLN A 232 12.02 14.83 -13.10
CA GLN A 232 13.03 15.17 -14.09
C GLN A 232 14.35 15.46 -13.37
N LEU A 233 15.38 14.65 -13.64
CA LEU A 233 16.74 14.88 -13.16
C LEU A 233 17.53 15.67 -14.22
N THR A 234 18.07 16.81 -13.84
CA THR A 234 18.84 17.71 -14.72
C THR A 234 20.20 18.02 -14.11
N SER A 235 21.20 18.24 -14.97
CA SER A 235 22.57 18.58 -14.59
C SER A 235 23.26 19.40 -15.69
N GLU A 236 24.43 19.96 -15.40
CA GLU A 236 25.28 20.65 -16.38
C GLU A 236 26.59 19.89 -16.62
N ILE A 237 27.17 20.04 -17.82
CA ILE A 237 28.52 19.55 -18.13
C ILE A 237 29.53 20.48 -17.45
N ILE A 238 30.45 19.92 -16.67
CA ILE A 238 31.40 20.70 -15.86
C ILE A 238 32.84 20.69 -16.43
N SER A 239 33.14 19.83 -17.41
CA SER A 239 34.40 19.77 -18.16
C SER A 239 34.26 18.86 -19.37
#